data_AF-I1XH87-F1
#
_entry.id   AF-I1XH87-F1
#
_cell.length_a   1.000
_cell.length_b   1.000
_cell.length_c   1.000
_cell.angle_alpha   90.00
_cell.angle_beta   90.00
_cell.angle_gamma   90.00
#
_symmetry.space_group_name_H-M   'P 1'
#
loop_
_entity.id
_entity.type
_entity.pdbx_description
1 polymer ?
#
loop_
_entity_poly.entity_id
_entity_poly.type
_entity_poly.pdbx_seq_one_letter_code
_entity_poly.pdbx_strand_id
1 'polypeptide(L)'
;MRKLLVAASLCVLVSMPALAQNLKDAVPQAKTKLEQFSAKTGAVIIRGFHKIGSAQGLYSTSVNIEAKEFTNVTDGKKQYGITIESFKEDGRYDKKHTSFIDYDEIDSLIKGIEYISKVKASVTKLEDFQADYSTRGDLKISTFSSGDKIMAAVTSGNIGGVATYFNIEDLEKVKNLIKQAKAKIDEIKA
;
A
#
# COMPACT_ATOMS: atom_id res chain seq x y z
N MET A 1 5.22 -71.45 41.66
CA MET A 1 5.96 -70.87 40.51
C MET A 1 5.06 -69.86 39.81
N ARG A 2 5.61 -68.67 39.48
CA ARG A 2 5.10 -67.64 38.53
C ARG A 2 3.87 -66.80 38.97
N LYS A 3 4.12 -65.59 39.48
CA LYS A 3 4.05 -64.25 38.80
C LYS A 3 2.60 -63.72 38.69
N LEU A 4 2.13 -62.88 39.62
CA LEU A 4 2.11 -61.39 39.59
C LEU A 4 1.42 -60.81 38.34
N LEU A 5 0.37 -60.00 38.52
CA LEU A 5 0.11 -58.76 37.76
C LEU A 5 -1.01 -57.95 38.45
N VAL A 6 -0.58 -56.90 39.14
CA VAL A 6 -1.39 -55.76 39.60
C VAL A 6 -1.48 -54.79 38.42
N ALA A 7 -2.70 -54.48 37.97
CA ALA A 7 -2.92 -53.44 36.96
C ALA A 7 -3.40 -52.16 37.65
N ALA A 8 -2.46 -51.24 37.89
CA ALA A 8 -2.74 -49.88 38.32
C ALA A 8 -2.86 -48.99 37.07
N SER A 9 -4.07 -48.52 36.79
CA SER A 9 -4.39 -47.62 35.70
C SER A 9 -3.88 -46.20 36.02
N LEU A 10 -2.75 -45.82 35.44
CA LEU A 10 -2.17 -44.48 35.56
C LEU A 10 -2.68 -43.61 34.39
N CYS A 11 -3.69 -42.77 34.65
CA CYS A 11 -4.14 -41.73 33.72
C CYS A 11 -3.03 -40.68 33.55
N VAL A 12 -2.30 -40.75 32.44
CA VAL A 12 -1.37 -39.70 32.02
C VAL A 12 -2.19 -38.57 31.39
N LEU A 13 -2.38 -37.49 32.14
CA LEU A 13 -2.84 -36.20 31.62
C LEU A 13 -1.75 -35.64 30.71
N VAL A 14 -1.92 -35.79 29.40
CA VAL A 14 -1.09 -35.13 28.40
C VAL A 14 -1.45 -33.64 28.40
N SER A 15 -0.71 -32.85 29.15
CA SER A 15 -0.73 -31.40 29.06
C SER A 15 -0.17 -30.99 27.69
N MET A 16 -1.04 -30.69 26.74
CA MET A 16 -0.64 -30.05 25.49
C MET A 16 -0.02 -28.68 25.82
N PRO A 17 1.23 -28.40 25.43
CA PRO A 17 1.74 -27.05 25.53
C PRO A 17 0.97 -26.21 24.51
N ALA A 18 0.11 -25.32 25.01
CA ALA A 18 -0.45 -24.27 24.18
C ALA A 18 0.72 -23.41 23.67
N LEU A 19 1.04 -23.53 22.38
CA LEU A 19 1.94 -22.61 21.71
C LEU A 19 1.26 -21.24 21.70
N ALA A 20 1.57 -20.42 22.70
CA ALA A 20 1.25 -19.01 22.68
C ALA A 20 2.02 -18.38 21.52
N GLN A 21 1.37 -18.23 20.36
CA GLN A 21 1.91 -17.45 19.26
C GLN A 21 2.17 -16.04 19.78
N ASN A 22 3.41 -15.56 19.64
CA ASN A 22 3.78 -14.20 19.99
C ASN A 22 2.98 -13.24 19.09
N LEU A 23 1.90 -12.66 19.61
CA LEU A 23 1.05 -11.68 18.90
C LEU A 23 1.79 -10.40 18.49
N LYS A 24 3.08 -10.26 18.81
CA LYS A 24 3.93 -9.17 18.31
C LYS A 24 4.00 -9.14 16.78
N ASP A 25 3.84 -10.29 16.12
CA ASP A 25 3.82 -10.36 14.65
C ASP A 25 2.46 -9.95 14.04
N ALA A 26 1.45 -9.67 14.87
CA ALA A 26 0.09 -9.35 14.40
C ALA A 26 -0.19 -7.84 14.24
N VAL A 27 0.67 -6.96 14.75
CA VAL A 27 0.49 -5.50 14.60
C VAL A 27 1.31 -5.02 13.40
N PRO A 28 0.68 -4.55 12.30
CA PRO A 28 1.41 -4.02 11.16
C PRO A 28 2.32 -2.86 11.58
N GLN A 29 3.61 -2.96 11.24
CA GLN A 29 4.55 -1.87 11.50
C GLN A 29 4.27 -0.70 10.55
N ALA A 30 4.22 0.51 11.09
CA ALA A 30 4.13 1.74 10.32
C ALA A 30 5.41 1.97 9.48
N LYS A 31 5.30 1.95 8.15
CA LYS A 31 6.44 1.93 7.22
C LYS A 31 6.88 3.33 6.80
N THR A 32 5.92 4.24 6.65
CA THR A 32 6.12 5.63 6.26
C THR A 32 6.19 6.56 7.47
N LYS A 33 6.78 7.73 7.30
CA LYS A 33 6.80 8.78 8.34
C LYS A 33 5.38 9.23 8.65
N LEU A 34 4.52 9.37 7.64
CA LEU A 34 3.10 9.72 7.85
C LEU A 34 2.35 8.69 8.72
N GLU A 35 2.57 7.40 8.49
CA GLU A 35 1.99 6.33 9.31
C GLU A 35 2.57 6.34 10.73
N GLN A 36 3.90 6.49 10.87
CA GLN A 36 4.55 6.56 12.17
C GLN A 36 4.04 7.76 12.98
N PHE A 37 3.83 8.90 12.32
CA PHE A 37 3.25 10.08 12.93
C PHE A 37 1.81 9.84 13.38
N SER A 38 1.05 9.12 12.56
CA SER A 38 -0.34 8.76 12.82
C SER A 38 -0.50 7.78 13.98
N ALA A 39 0.49 6.91 14.18
CA ALA A 39 0.48 5.88 15.21
C ALA A 39 0.92 6.39 16.60
N LYS A 40 1.42 7.63 16.71
CA LYS A 40 1.81 8.22 18.00
C LYS A 40 0.61 8.35 18.93
N THR A 41 0.77 7.85 20.16
CA THR A 41 -0.22 8.00 21.23
C THR A 41 0.22 9.11 22.21
N GLY A 42 -0.74 9.67 22.96
CA GLY A 42 -0.45 10.70 23.97
C GLY A 42 -0.03 12.06 23.40
N ALA A 43 -0.15 12.27 22.09
CA ALA A 43 0.14 13.53 21.41
C ALA A 43 -1.05 13.95 20.54
N VAL A 44 -1.30 15.26 20.44
CA VAL A 44 -2.29 15.81 19.51
C VAL A 44 -1.63 15.98 18.15
N ILE A 45 -2.20 15.31 17.13
CA ILE A 45 -1.74 15.40 15.74
C ILE A 45 -2.78 16.16 14.91
N ILE A 46 -2.42 17.35 14.42
CA ILE A 46 -3.24 18.12 13.46
C ILE A 46 -2.99 17.55 12.07
N ARG A 47 -4.05 17.24 11.32
CA ARG A 47 -3.98 16.67 9.97
C ARG A 47 -4.61 17.61 8.95
N GLY A 48 -3.79 18.29 8.18
CA GLY A 48 -4.19 18.97 6.97
C GLY A 48 -4.31 17.99 5.80
N PHE A 49 -5.35 18.16 5.00
CA PHE A 49 -5.56 17.40 3.77
C PHE A 49 -6.09 18.33 2.67
N HIS A 50 -5.63 18.09 1.45
CA HIS A 50 -6.09 18.81 0.28
C HIS A 50 -6.34 17.82 -0.86
N LYS A 51 -7.59 17.74 -1.33
CA LYS A 51 -7.97 16.88 -2.44
C LYS A 51 -7.38 17.42 -3.73
N ILE A 52 -6.56 16.60 -4.41
CA ILE A 52 -5.94 16.97 -5.67
C ILE A 52 -6.84 16.58 -6.84
N GLY A 53 -7.35 15.35 -6.82
CA GLY A 53 -8.24 14.87 -7.86
C GLY A 53 -8.40 13.37 -7.87
N SER A 54 -9.06 12.89 -8.93
CA SER A 54 -9.28 11.47 -9.19
C SER A 54 -8.94 11.14 -10.63
N ALA A 55 -8.37 9.95 -10.86
CA ALA A 55 -8.17 9.38 -12.17
C ALA A 55 -9.05 8.13 -12.31
N GLN A 56 -10.00 8.19 -13.25
CA GLN A 56 -10.86 7.05 -13.55
C GLN A 56 -10.06 5.99 -14.32
N GLY A 57 -10.10 4.76 -13.81
CA GLY A 57 -9.56 3.57 -14.45
C GLY A 57 -10.65 2.73 -15.13
N LEU A 58 -10.23 1.58 -15.63
CA LEU A 58 -11.07 0.56 -16.25
C LEU A 58 -11.89 -0.19 -15.19
N TYR A 59 -12.93 -0.89 -15.63
CA TYR A 59 -13.71 -1.82 -14.78
C TYR A 59 -14.27 -1.18 -13.48
N SER A 60 -14.77 0.05 -13.59
CA SER A 60 -15.30 0.83 -12.46
C SER A 60 -14.32 0.98 -11.29
N THR A 61 -13.03 1.14 -11.63
CA THR A 61 -11.97 1.44 -10.66
C THR A 61 -11.51 2.88 -10.78
N SER A 62 -11.04 3.49 -9.69
CA SER A 62 -10.45 4.83 -9.73
C SER A 62 -9.29 4.98 -8.73
N VAL A 63 -8.47 6.00 -8.94
CA VAL A 63 -7.43 6.42 -7.98
C VAL A 63 -7.75 7.83 -7.51
N ASN A 64 -7.83 8.04 -6.20
CA ASN A 64 -7.98 9.35 -5.57
C ASN A 64 -6.67 9.77 -4.92
N ILE A 65 -6.26 11.03 -5.13
CA ILE A 65 -5.01 11.57 -4.60
C ILE A 65 -5.27 12.79 -3.73
N GLU A 66 -4.65 12.81 -2.55
CA GLU A 66 -4.68 13.95 -1.63
C GLU A 66 -3.27 14.30 -1.15
N ALA A 67 -2.99 15.59 -1.00
CA ALA A 67 -1.82 16.09 -0.29
C ALA A 67 -2.09 16.11 1.22
N LYS A 68 -1.06 15.83 2.03
CA LYS A 68 -1.14 15.72 3.49
C LYS A 68 -0.06 16.57 4.17
N GLU A 69 -0.45 17.22 5.27
CA GLU A 69 0.44 17.84 6.25
C GLU A 69 0.02 17.38 7.64
N PHE A 70 0.90 16.71 8.37
CA PHE A 70 0.66 16.33 9.76
C PHE A 70 1.56 17.13 10.70
N THR A 71 0.99 17.77 11.72
CA THR A 71 1.73 18.54 12.72
C THR A 71 1.53 17.93 14.11
N ASN A 72 2.61 17.64 14.83
CA ASN A 72 2.54 17.23 16.22
C ASN A 72 2.57 18.49 17.08
N VAL A 73 1.50 18.74 17.82
CA VAL A 73 1.36 19.96 18.62
C VAL A 73 2.39 20.01 19.75
N THR A 74 2.84 18.86 20.25
CA THR A 74 3.78 18.79 21.37
C THR A 74 5.17 19.32 21.03
N ASP A 75 5.69 19.01 19.84
CA ASP A 75 7.05 19.38 19.43
C ASP A 75 7.10 20.24 18.15
N GLY A 76 5.94 20.64 17.61
CA GLY A 76 5.82 21.44 16.39
C GLY A 76 6.30 20.75 15.12
N LYS A 77 6.72 19.48 15.19
CA LYS A 77 7.26 18.78 14.01
C LYS A 77 6.17 18.57 12.99
N LYS A 78 6.55 18.75 11.73
CA LYS A 78 5.68 18.53 10.57
C LYS A 78 6.15 17.35 9.74
N GLN A 79 5.21 16.61 9.17
CA GLN A 79 5.44 15.60 8.14
C GLN A 79 4.53 15.87 6.95
N TYR A 80 5.05 15.63 5.76
CA TYR A 80 4.36 15.89 4.51
C TYR A 80 4.40 14.66 3.62
N GLY A 81 3.39 14.55 2.76
CA GLY A 81 3.34 13.51 1.74
C GLY A 81 1.97 13.48 1.09
N ILE A 82 1.65 12.36 0.44
CA ILE A 82 0.37 12.17 -0.25
C ILE A 82 -0.27 10.85 0.17
N THR A 83 -1.58 10.76 0.00
CA THR A 83 -2.30 9.49 0.00
C THR A 83 -2.80 9.16 -1.38
N ILE A 84 -2.71 7.89 -1.75
CA ILE A 84 -3.25 7.34 -2.99
C ILE A 84 -4.24 6.24 -2.61
N GLU A 85 -5.53 6.51 -2.78
CA GLU A 85 -6.61 5.56 -2.54
C GLU A 85 -7.03 4.92 -3.86
N SER A 86 -6.87 3.60 -3.96
CA SER A 86 -7.46 2.83 -5.05
C SER A 86 -8.86 2.40 -4.63
N PHE A 87 -9.83 2.61 -5.52
CA PHE A 87 -11.24 2.31 -5.32
C PHE A 87 -11.76 1.41 -6.43
N LYS A 88 -12.63 0.45 -6.08
CA LYS A 88 -13.36 -0.41 -7.01
C LYS A 88 -14.82 -0.49 -6.58
N GLU A 89 -15.71 -0.12 -7.49
CA GLU A 89 -17.15 -0.37 -7.35
C GLU A 89 -17.43 -1.86 -7.64
N ASP A 90 -18.07 -2.56 -6.70
CA ASP A 90 -18.35 -4.01 -6.80
C ASP A 90 -19.85 -4.33 -6.63
N GLY A 91 -20.71 -3.29 -6.66
CA GLY A 91 -22.18 -3.36 -6.66
C GLY A 91 -22.85 -3.83 -5.35
N ARG A 92 -22.15 -4.63 -4.53
CA ARG A 92 -22.61 -5.02 -3.17
C ARG A 92 -21.79 -4.35 -2.08
N TYR A 93 -20.47 -4.39 -2.23
CA TYR A 93 -19.52 -3.79 -1.28
C TYR A 93 -18.37 -3.18 -2.06
N ASP A 94 -18.34 -1.85 -2.12
CA ASP A 94 -17.21 -1.14 -2.70
C ASP A 94 -15.94 -1.46 -1.93
N LYS A 95 -14.84 -1.63 -2.68
CA LYS A 95 -13.52 -1.91 -2.11
C LYS A 95 -12.66 -0.69 -2.25
N LYS A 96 -11.96 -0.34 -1.18
CA LYS A 96 -10.97 0.72 -1.21
C LYS A 96 -9.79 0.40 -0.31
N HIS A 97 -8.63 0.90 -0.70
CA HIS A 97 -7.43 0.83 0.11
C HIS A 97 -6.56 2.07 -0.13
N THR A 98 -5.92 2.56 0.92
CA THR A 98 -5.13 3.79 0.88
C THR A 98 -3.68 3.50 1.22
N SER A 99 -2.79 3.93 0.32
CA SER A 99 -1.35 3.90 0.55
C SER A 99 -0.83 5.30 0.87
N PHE A 100 0.14 5.38 1.79
CA PHE A 100 0.82 6.61 2.16
C PHE A 100 2.15 6.73 1.42
N ILE A 101 2.48 7.92 0.94
CA ILE A 101 3.75 8.19 0.27
C ILE A 101 4.36 9.39 0.95
N ASP A 102 5.53 9.22 1.58
CA ASP A 102 6.23 10.33 2.20
C ASP A 102 6.75 11.30 1.12
N TYR A 103 6.88 12.57 1.49
CA TYR A 103 7.34 13.62 0.57
C TYR A 103 8.67 13.28 -0.14
N ASP A 104 9.61 12.63 0.56
CA ASP A 104 10.90 12.21 0.00
C ASP A 104 10.80 11.07 -1.04
N GLU A 105 9.66 10.35 -1.12
CA GLU A 105 9.43 9.28 -2.09
C GLU A 105 8.70 9.74 -3.36
N ILE A 106 8.13 10.95 -3.36
CA ILE A 106 7.25 11.41 -4.45
C ILE A 106 8.01 11.50 -5.79
N ASP A 107 9.23 12.02 -5.79
CA ASP A 107 10.03 12.14 -7.02
C ASP A 107 10.41 10.78 -7.60
N SER A 108 10.77 9.82 -6.74
CA SER A 108 11.03 8.44 -7.17
C SER A 108 9.77 7.76 -7.71
N LEU A 109 8.60 8.02 -7.12
CA LEU A 109 7.32 7.50 -7.62
C LEU A 109 6.99 8.07 -9.01
N ILE A 110 7.17 9.38 -9.23
CA ILE A 110 6.96 10.01 -10.54
C ILE A 110 7.87 9.37 -11.60
N LYS A 111 9.16 9.18 -11.27
CA LYS A 111 10.13 8.52 -12.16
C LYS A 111 9.77 7.05 -12.41
N GLY A 112 9.32 6.34 -11.38
CA GLY A 112 8.84 4.96 -11.49
C GLY A 112 7.68 4.84 -12.47
N ILE A 113 6.66 5.69 -12.34
CA ILE A 113 5.52 5.72 -13.27
C ILE A 113 5.97 6.07 -14.69
N GLU A 114 6.89 7.03 -14.85
CA GLU A 114 7.43 7.40 -16.16
C GLU A 114 8.15 6.22 -16.82
N TYR A 115 8.97 5.48 -16.08
CA TYR A 115 9.63 4.28 -16.59
C TYR A 115 8.61 3.23 -17.00
N ILE A 116 7.68 2.89 -16.09
CA ILE A 116 6.60 1.92 -16.31
C ILE A 116 5.79 2.24 -17.57
N SER A 117 5.41 3.51 -17.77
CA SER A 117 4.62 3.94 -18.93
C SER A 117 5.32 3.76 -20.29
N LYS A 118 6.64 3.58 -20.29
CA LYS A 118 7.46 3.45 -21.50
C LYS A 118 7.94 2.02 -21.76
N VAL A 119 7.61 1.07 -20.87
CA VAL A 119 8.01 -0.33 -21.03
C VAL A 119 7.31 -0.93 -22.26
N LYS A 120 8.06 -1.73 -23.03
CA LYS A 120 7.58 -2.41 -24.25
C LYS A 120 7.88 -3.90 -24.14
N ALA A 121 7.17 -4.74 -24.90
CA ALA A 121 7.40 -6.19 -24.92
C ALA A 121 8.87 -6.58 -25.23
N SER A 122 9.59 -5.74 -25.98
CA SER A 122 11.00 -5.94 -26.32
C SER A 122 11.99 -5.87 -25.14
N VAL A 123 11.55 -5.56 -23.93
CA VAL A 123 12.44 -5.54 -22.75
C VAL A 123 12.90 -6.94 -22.33
N THR A 124 12.21 -7.98 -22.77
CA THR A 124 12.58 -9.38 -22.57
C THR A 124 12.32 -10.21 -23.82
N LYS A 125 12.89 -11.41 -23.89
CA LYS A 125 12.65 -12.39 -24.96
C LYS A 125 11.52 -13.38 -24.63
N LEU A 126 10.97 -13.30 -23.42
CA LEU A 126 9.85 -14.13 -22.98
C LEU A 126 8.53 -13.57 -23.52
N GLU A 127 7.53 -14.44 -23.68
CA GLU A 127 6.21 -14.09 -24.23
C GLU A 127 5.49 -13.04 -23.38
N ASP A 128 5.56 -13.18 -22.06
CA ASP A 128 4.96 -12.24 -21.11
C ASP A 128 6.01 -11.66 -20.14
N PHE A 129 5.73 -10.46 -19.65
CA PHE A 129 6.54 -9.76 -18.67
C PHE A 129 5.69 -8.89 -17.74
N GLN A 130 6.28 -8.60 -16.59
CA GLN A 130 5.75 -7.66 -15.60
C GLN A 130 6.89 -6.79 -15.09
N ALA A 131 6.64 -5.50 -15.00
CA ALA A 131 7.53 -4.54 -14.36
C ALA A 131 6.79 -3.90 -13.20
N ASP A 132 7.41 -3.90 -12.02
CA ASP A 132 6.82 -3.40 -10.79
C ASP A 132 7.68 -2.27 -10.19
N TYR A 133 7.02 -1.22 -9.74
CA TYR A 133 7.58 -0.20 -8.84
C TYR A 133 6.77 -0.20 -7.55
N SER A 134 7.43 -0.21 -6.39
CA SER A 134 6.76 -0.23 -5.08
C SER A 134 7.30 0.84 -4.15
N THR A 135 6.42 1.40 -3.32
CA THR A 135 6.78 2.37 -2.27
C THR A 135 6.77 1.74 -0.89
N ARG A 136 7.26 2.47 0.13
CA ARG A 136 7.23 1.98 1.52
C ARG A 136 5.80 1.77 2.03
N GLY A 137 4.85 2.62 1.65
CA GLY A 137 3.45 2.54 2.10
C GLY A 137 2.57 1.58 1.28
N ASP A 138 3.15 0.50 0.77
CA ASP A 138 2.45 -0.57 0.05
C ASP A 138 1.67 -0.11 -1.20
N LEU A 139 2.12 0.96 -1.86
CA LEU A 139 1.65 1.28 -3.21
C LEU A 139 2.48 0.49 -4.22
N LYS A 140 1.83 -0.12 -5.21
CA LYS A 140 2.49 -0.77 -6.33
C LYS A 140 1.95 -0.26 -7.66
N ILE A 141 2.86 0.13 -8.55
CA ILE A 141 2.59 0.41 -9.96
C ILE A 141 3.15 -0.76 -10.76
N SER A 142 2.30 -1.47 -11.49
CA SER A 142 2.69 -2.69 -12.22
C SER A 142 2.23 -2.68 -13.66
N THR A 143 3.01 -3.26 -14.57
CA THR A 143 2.54 -3.62 -15.92
C THR A 143 2.04 -5.06 -15.94
N PHE A 144 1.07 -5.34 -16.80
CA PHE A 144 0.70 -6.69 -17.18
C PHE A 144 0.68 -6.77 -18.70
N SER A 145 1.58 -7.56 -19.27
CA SER A 145 1.50 -7.92 -20.68
C SER A 145 0.64 -9.16 -20.86
N SER A 146 -0.09 -9.21 -21.97
CA SER A 146 -0.69 -10.43 -22.48
C SER A 146 -0.64 -10.35 -24.01
N GLY A 147 0.30 -11.09 -24.61
CA GLY A 147 0.67 -10.90 -26.01
C GLY A 147 1.13 -9.47 -26.29
N ASP A 148 0.56 -8.84 -27.32
CA ASP A 148 0.95 -7.48 -27.74
C ASP A 148 0.35 -6.35 -26.86
N LYS A 149 -0.57 -6.67 -25.95
CA LYS A 149 -1.24 -5.68 -25.11
C LYS A 149 -0.50 -5.53 -23.79
N ILE A 150 -0.12 -4.30 -23.46
CA ILE A 150 0.44 -3.94 -22.16
C ILE A 150 -0.57 -3.03 -21.45
N MET A 151 -1.00 -3.44 -20.26
CA MET A 151 -1.83 -2.65 -19.35
C MET A 151 -1.05 -2.31 -18.09
N ALA A 152 -1.60 -1.41 -17.29
CA ALA A 152 -1.05 -1.06 -15.99
C ALA A 152 -2.08 -1.19 -14.87
N ALA A 153 -1.59 -1.35 -13.65
CA ALA A 153 -2.39 -1.14 -12.45
C ALA A 153 -1.69 -0.28 -11.41
N VAL A 154 -2.50 0.46 -10.67
CA VAL A 154 -2.13 1.15 -9.43
C VAL A 154 -2.80 0.41 -8.30
N THR A 155 -2.02 -0.32 -7.51
CA THR A 155 -2.52 -1.11 -6.39
C THR A 155 -2.13 -0.43 -5.09
N SER A 156 -3.12 -0.15 -4.25
CA SER A 156 -2.88 0.32 -2.88
C SER A 156 -3.10 -0.83 -1.91
N GLY A 157 -2.14 -1.05 -1.02
CA GLY A 157 -2.18 -2.06 0.03
C GLY A 157 -1.53 -3.38 -0.33
N ASN A 158 -1.13 -4.10 0.72
CA ASN A 158 -0.59 -5.46 0.62
C ASN A 158 -1.69 -6.50 0.95
N ILE A 159 -2.18 -6.50 2.19
CA ILE A 159 -3.28 -7.37 2.62
C ILE A 159 -4.61 -6.70 2.28
N GLY A 160 -5.45 -7.37 1.47
CA GLY A 160 -6.72 -6.80 1.02
C GLY A 160 -6.55 -5.59 0.09
N GLY A 161 -5.43 -5.53 -0.63
CA GLY A 161 -5.13 -4.44 -1.55
C GLY A 161 -6.16 -4.30 -2.67
N VAL A 162 -6.32 -3.07 -3.17
CA VAL A 162 -7.25 -2.74 -4.24
C VAL A 162 -6.47 -2.24 -5.44
N ALA A 163 -6.68 -2.87 -6.59
CA ALA A 163 -6.05 -2.52 -7.85
C ALA A 163 -7.00 -1.69 -8.73
N THR A 164 -6.50 -0.57 -9.22
CA THR A 164 -7.13 0.25 -10.26
C THR A 164 -6.40 0.02 -11.56
N TYR A 165 -7.12 -0.38 -12.60
CA TYR A 165 -6.54 -0.78 -13.88
C TYR A 165 -6.60 0.36 -14.89
N PHE A 166 -5.58 0.48 -15.73
CA PHE A 166 -5.45 1.53 -16.73
C PHE A 166 -4.90 0.97 -18.04
N ASN A 167 -5.27 1.60 -19.16
CA ASN A 167 -4.40 1.52 -20.33
C ASN A 167 -3.06 2.19 -19.98
N ILE A 168 -1.97 1.76 -20.60
CA ILE A 168 -0.63 2.23 -20.20
C ILE A 168 -0.47 3.75 -20.37
N GLU A 169 -1.10 4.33 -21.40
CA GLU A 169 -1.16 5.76 -21.68
C GLU A 169 -1.92 6.55 -20.59
N ASP A 170 -2.93 5.94 -19.97
CA ASP A 170 -3.75 6.60 -18.95
C ASP A 170 -3.02 6.77 -17.61
N LEU A 171 -1.88 6.07 -17.40
CA LEU A 171 -1.01 6.31 -16.25
C LEU A 171 -0.48 7.76 -16.20
N GLU A 172 -0.43 8.45 -17.33
CA GLU A 172 -0.06 9.87 -17.37
C GLU A 172 -1.00 10.73 -16.51
N LYS A 173 -2.30 10.39 -16.44
CA LYS A 173 -3.27 11.09 -15.59
C LYS A 173 -2.89 10.98 -14.12
N VAL A 174 -2.54 9.78 -13.66
CA VAL A 174 -2.10 9.52 -12.28
C VAL A 174 -0.80 10.27 -11.99
N LYS A 175 0.19 10.19 -12.89
CA LYS A 175 1.47 10.91 -12.79
C LYS A 175 1.25 12.42 -12.64
N ASN A 176 0.34 13.00 -13.42
CA ASN A 176 0.05 14.44 -13.39
C ASN A 176 -0.62 14.87 -12.08
N LEU A 177 -1.55 14.07 -11.53
CA LEU A 177 -2.12 14.32 -10.21
C LEU A 177 -1.05 14.24 -9.11
N ILE A 178 -0.12 13.29 -9.16
CA ILE A 178 1.00 13.21 -8.20
C ILE A 178 1.90 14.45 -8.29
N LYS A 179 2.20 14.94 -9.50
CA LYS A 179 2.97 16.18 -9.71
C LYS A 179 2.25 17.39 -9.10
N GLN A 180 0.94 17.51 -9.32
CA GLN A 180 0.14 18.58 -8.72
C GLN A 180 0.13 18.49 -7.20
N ALA A 181 0.02 17.28 -6.64
CA ALA A 181 0.10 17.05 -5.21
C ALA A 181 1.45 17.48 -4.63
N LYS A 182 2.54 17.15 -5.31
CA LYS A 182 3.89 17.60 -4.94
C LYS A 182 3.99 19.13 -4.93
N ALA A 183 3.55 19.78 -6.01
CA ALA A 183 3.56 21.23 -6.13
C ALA A 183 2.76 21.89 -5.00
N LYS A 184 1.59 21.34 -4.66
CA LYS A 184 0.78 21.82 -3.53
C LYS A 184 1.52 21.71 -2.19
N ILE A 185 2.27 20.64 -1.98
CA ILE A 185 3.09 20.48 -0.77
C ILE A 185 4.25 21.47 -0.77
N ASP A 186 4.90 21.67 -1.93
CA ASP A 186 6.01 22.62 -2.08
C ASP A 186 5.56 24.04 -1.72
N GLU A 187 4.35 24.46 -2.13
CA GLU A 187 3.75 25.75 -1.79
C GLU A 187 3.57 25.98 -0.28
N ILE A 188 3.15 24.94 0.47
CA ILE A 188 2.82 25.07 1.90
C ILE A 188 4.00 24.78 2.82
N LYS A 189 5.08 24.21 2.28
CA LYS A 189 6.33 23.95 2.99
C LYS A 189 7.27 25.16 2.94
N ALA A 190 7.04 26.06 1.99
CA ALA A 190 7.80 27.30 1.79
C ALA A 190 7.66 28.29 2.96
#